data_AF-A0A3L6J9E6-F1
#
_entry.id   AF-A0A3L6J9E6-F1
#
_cell.length_a   1.000
_cell.length_b   1.000
_cell.length_c   1.000
_cell.angle_alpha   90.00
_cell.angle_beta   90.00
_cell.angle_gamma   90.00
#
_symmetry.space_group_name_H-M   'P 1'
#
loop_
_entity.id
_entity.type
_entity.pdbx_description
1 polymer ?
#
loop_
_entity_poly.entity_id
_entity_poly.type
_entity_poly.pdbx_seq_one_letter_code
_entity_poly.pdbx_strand_id
1 'polypeptide(L)'
;MSSPTSKLQELVRSVITTVESRGLFVHSTDLEIKYTTTGTKDKTQTTRIPLIVGSCVLNALVPRSAMLLIGGHGGGKTTLVKILGRMMTGKSLEEIEDGILRGHPQLTEEKMVATLRPGPLMKEGLEVVVWRSFITGFWKIIDEVNRLTPHSQNILLSLLAEGEVKYYDEVKRCDEYSLYATLNPADSGTFDIGPPFLDRFGLAVPITMPTVSDLELILSSRDERLFGFDELWQVPAILTEENLLTIWNLADKIPVSPEASEYMRSLVREFGACIRVDKSQSSGLTVDTGLCDGCHFNTAKSVCNKVIVPLSVRAAKDLNRYSKATAWLVGSHEVSIEIVKSLAPLVFWHRTKFVREESERTPYYGDLYAFTQHLVELATSRYAQRAPAIEIIEQLKHGNESKESFEQLKEMAKSDLLVQLDYSEFARELKKPRYVTTVQKIERGIKDRDIEQLTKTHDELMYNTDFPNRSVLLKQVSDALHRLTLTQFELTFEQWQELWTTIGLRYPKLTPMLKETLTPPKRRALRIDGLTLVVYVTGDSPESAVFLEISGGTEAVRLKDELQKHIES
;
A
#
# COMPACT_ATOMS: atom_id res chain seq x y z
N MET A 1 -29.63 4.13 -11.23
CA MET A 1 -28.39 4.76 -11.74
C MET A 1 -27.23 4.11 -10.98
N SER A 2 -26.35 3.39 -11.67
CA SER A 2 -25.18 2.77 -11.03
C SER A 2 -24.24 3.85 -10.50
N SER A 3 -23.62 3.63 -9.34
CA SER A 3 -22.63 4.56 -8.80
C SER A 3 -21.42 4.65 -9.76
N PRO A 4 -20.72 5.80 -9.85
CA PRO A 4 -19.52 5.94 -10.70
C PRO A 4 -18.48 4.83 -10.46
N THR A 5 -18.37 4.37 -9.21
CA THR A 5 -17.54 3.24 -8.79
C THR A 5 -17.94 1.92 -9.47
N SER A 6 -19.23 1.60 -9.53
CA SER A 6 -19.73 0.36 -10.14
C SER A 6 -19.38 0.28 -11.63
N LYS A 7 -19.47 1.41 -12.35
CA LYS A 7 -19.12 1.46 -13.78
C LYS A 7 -17.62 1.21 -14.00
N LEU A 8 -16.75 1.78 -13.17
CA LEU A 8 -15.30 1.55 -13.26
C LEU A 8 -14.93 0.11 -12.89
N GLN A 9 -15.58 -0.48 -11.88
CA GLN A 9 -15.39 -1.89 -11.53
C GLN A 9 -15.78 -2.82 -12.69
N GLU A 10 -16.91 -2.56 -13.35
CA GLU A 10 -17.34 -3.30 -14.54
C GLU A 10 -16.33 -3.18 -15.68
N LEU A 11 -15.79 -2.00 -15.94
CA LEU A 11 -14.74 -1.80 -16.94
C LEU A 11 -13.47 -2.61 -16.61
N VAL A 12 -12.99 -2.57 -15.36
CA VAL A 12 -11.81 -3.36 -14.97
C VAL A 12 -12.07 -4.87 -15.08
N ARG A 13 -13.26 -5.34 -14.68
CA ARG A 13 -13.65 -6.74 -14.88
C ARG A 13 -13.72 -7.11 -16.35
N SER A 14 -14.21 -6.20 -17.20
CA SER A 14 -14.26 -6.43 -18.64
C SER A 14 -12.87 -6.60 -19.25
N VAL A 15 -11.82 -5.97 -18.71
CA VAL A 15 -10.43 -6.23 -19.13
C VAL A 15 -10.05 -7.70 -18.89
N ILE A 16 -10.27 -8.20 -17.67
CA ILE A 16 -9.97 -9.59 -17.31
C ILE A 16 -10.75 -10.55 -18.22
N THR A 17 -12.06 -10.35 -18.34
CA THR A 17 -12.92 -11.18 -19.18
C THR A 17 -12.56 -11.10 -20.67
N THR A 18 -12.10 -9.94 -21.16
CA THR A 18 -11.67 -9.78 -22.55
C THR A 18 -10.41 -10.58 -22.85
N VAL A 19 -9.43 -10.59 -21.93
CA VAL A 19 -8.20 -11.38 -22.08
C VAL A 19 -8.52 -12.88 -22.14
N GLU A 20 -9.40 -13.37 -21.26
CA GLU A 20 -9.80 -14.78 -21.23
C GLU A 20 -10.65 -15.18 -22.43
N SER A 21 -11.75 -14.44 -22.69
CA SER A 21 -12.73 -14.80 -23.73
C SER A 21 -12.15 -14.77 -25.15
N ARG A 22 -11.09 -14.00 -25.37
CA ARG A 22 -10.39 -13.90 -26.65
C ARG A 22 -9.13 -14.76 -26.71
N GLY A 23 -8.84 -15.53 -25.66
CA GLY A 23 -7.69 -16.43 -25.63
C GLY A 23 -6.34 -15.70 -25.72
N LEU A 24 -6.28 -14.42 -25.34
CA LEU A 24 -5.06 -13.60 -25.47
C LEU A 24 -3.97 -14.05 -24.49
N PHE A 25 -4.38 -14.71 -23.40
CA PHE A 25 -3.48 -15.32 -22.44
C PHE A 25 -4.20 -16.47 -21.74
N VAL A 26 -3.61 -17.66 -21.74
CA VAL A 26 -4.30 -18.89 -21.34
C VAL A 26 -3.53 -19.60 -20.25
N HIS A 27 -4.02 -19.51 -19.02
CA HIS A 27 -3.51 -20.23 -17.86
C HIS A 27 -4.64 -20.56 -16.89
N SER A 28 -4.63 -21.77 -16.36
CA SER A 28 -5.75 -22.37 -15.61
C SER A 28 -5.76 -22.13 -14.11
N THR A 29 -4.80 -21.34 -13.57
CA THR A 29 -4.71 -21.12 -12.12
C THR A 29 -5.51 -19.89 -11.70
N ASP A 30 -6.45 -20.10 -10.78
CA ASP A 30 -7.28 -19.03 -10.21
C ASP A 30 -6.72 -18.51 -8.88
N LEU A 31 -6.84 -17.21 -8.68
CA LEU A 31 -6.76 -16.57 -7.37
C LEU A 31 -8.17 -16.53 -6.76
N GLU A 32 -8.38 -17.30 -5.70
CA GLU A 32 -9.63 -17.28 -4.95
C GLU A 32 -9.62 -16.11 -3.95
N ILE A 33 -10.58 -15.20 -4.10
CA ILE A 33 -10.79 -14.08 -3.19
C ILE A 33 -12.10 -14.29 -2.45
N LYS A 34 -12.01 -14.47 -1.13
CA LYS A 34 -13.18 -14.56 -0.26
C LYS A 34 -13.41 -13.21 0.41
N TYR A 35 -14.65 -12.73 0.38
CA TYR A 35 -15.03 -11.44 0.95
C TYR A 35 -16.48 -11.46 1.45
N THR A 36 -16.81 -10.47 2.27
CA THR A 36 -18.14 -10.26 2.84
C THR A 36 -18.70 -8.95 2.30
N THR A 37 -19.87 -9.02 1.68
CA THR A 37 -20.58 -7.85 1.20
C THR A 37 -21.63 -7.45 2.24
N THR A 38 -21.38 -6.37 2.96
CA THR A 38 -22.35 -5.82 3.92
C THR A 38 -23.53 -5.21 3.17
N GLY A 39 -24.73 -5.83 3.28
CA GLY A 39 -25.93 -5.28 2.62
C GLY A 39 -27.18 -6.16 2.59
N THR A 40 -27.06 -7.49 2.56
CA THR A 40 -28.23 -8.40 2.64
C THR A 40 -27.77 -9.81 3.01
N LYS A 41 -27.81 -10.15 4.31
CA LYS A 41 -27.25 -11.37 4.94
C LYS A 41 -25.73 -11.50 4.73
N ASP A 42 -24.96 -11.55 5.81
CA ASP A 42 -23.52 -11.84 5.81
C ASP A 42 -23.23 -13.22 5.19
N LYS A 43 -23.25 -13.28 3.86
CA LYS A 43 -22.85 -14.44 3.09
C LYS A 43 -21.45 -14.15 2.57
N THR A 44 -20.50 -14.96 3.01
CA THR A 44 -19.17 -15.02 2.40
C THR A 44 -19.33 -15.35 0.93
N GLN A 45 -18.89 -14.44 0.07
CA GLN A 45 -18.82 -14.63 -1.37
C GLN A 45 -17.39 -15.01 -1.75
N THR A 46 -17.26 -15.90 -2.72
CA THR A 46 -15.97 -16.24 -3.32
C THR A 46 -16.02 -15.78 -4.77
N THR A 47 -15.08 -14.93 -5.15
CA THR A 47 -14.83 -14.59 -6.55
C THR A 47 -13.51 -15.20 -6.96
N ARG A 48 -13.49 -15.81 -8.13
CA ARG A 48 -12.28 -16.35 -8.76
C ARG A 48 -11.87 -15.39 -9.87
N ILE A 49 -10.61 -15.00 -9.85
CA ILE A 49 -10.00 -14.26 -10.96
C ILE A 49 -8.74 -15.02 -11.38
N PRO A 50 -8.35 -15.01 -12.67
CA PRO A 50 -7.12 -15.67 -13.10
C PRO A 50 -5.94 -15.12 -12.34
N LEU A 51 -5.08 -15.99 -11.80
CA LEU A 51 -3.97 -15.58 -10.93
C LEU A 51 -3.06 -14.58 -11.62
N ILE A 52 -2.63 -14.87 -12.86
CA ILE A 52 -1.64 -14.07 -13.58
C ILE A 52 -2.26 -12.76 -14.08
N VAL A 53 -3.35 -12.84 -14.85
CA VAL A 53 -4.04 -11.66 -15.42
C VAL A 53 -4.60 -10.78 -14.29
N GLY A 54 -5.25 -11.40 -13.30
CA GLY A 54 -5.79 -10.71 -12.13
C GLY A 54 -4.71 -9.99 -11.33
N SER A 55 -3.56 -10.63 -11.07
CA SER A 55 -2.44 -9.95 -10.38
C SER A 55 -1.89 -8.78 -11.20
N CYS A 56 -1.78 -8.92 -12.53
CA CYS A 56 -1.32 -7.84 -13.39
C CYS A 56 -2.29 -6.65 -13.39
N VAL A 57 -3.60 -6.92 -13.42
CA VAL A 57 -4.63 -5.89 -13.29
C VAL A 57 -4.57 -5.23 -11.92
N LEU A 58 -4.46 -6.01 -10.82
CA LEU A 58 -4.34 -5.47 -9.46
C LEU A 58 -3.12 -4.54 -9.31
N ASN A 59 -1.99 -4.85 -9.96
CA ASN A 59 -0.83 -3.95 -10.01
C ASN A 59 -1.20 -2.57 -10.58
N ALA A 60 -1.98 -2.52 -11.67
CA ALA A 60 -2.41 -1.26 -12.27
C ALA A 60 -3.37 -0.44 -11.40
N LEU A 61 -4.05 -1.06 -10.42
CA LEU A 61 -4.99 -0.39 -9.53
C LEU A 61 -4.33 0.26 -8.30
N VAL A 62 -3.01 0.11 -8.15
CA VAL A 62 -2.24 0.69 -7.05
C VAL A 62 -1.30 1.76 -7.58
N PRO A 63 -1.19 2.94 -6.93
CA PRO A 63 -0.29 4.00 -7.36
C PRO A 63 1.17 3.63 -7.17
N ARG A 64 2.02 4.01 -8.14
CA ARG A 64 3.48 3.76 -8.13
C ARG A 64 3.80 2.29 -7.82
N SER A 65 3.04 1.41 -8.46
CA SER A 65 3.16 -0.02 -8.29
C SER A 65 4.28 -0.60 -9.16
N ALA A 66 4.84 -1.71 -8.71
CA ALA A 66 5.82 -2.48 -9.43
C ALA A 66 5.51 -3.96 -9.22
N MET A 67 5.41 -4.72 -10.31
CA MET A 67 5.16 -6.15 -10.27
C MET A 67 6.22 -6.94 -11.02
N LEU A 68 6.54 -8.13 -10.52
CA LEU A 68 7.49 -9.05 -11.13
C LEU A 68 6.77 -10.29 -11.68
N LEU A 69 7.04 -10.62 -12.95
CA LEU A 69 6.52 -11.79 -13.64
C LEU A 69 7.67 -12.80 -13.80
N ILE A 70 7.68 -13.85 -12.97
CA ILE A 70 8.79 -14.82 -12.90
C ILE A 70 8.38 -16.10 -13.61
N GLY A 71 9.10 -16.50 -14.65
CA GLY A 71 8.84 -17.79 -15.33
C GLY A 71 9.81 -18.07 -16.47
N GLY A 72 9.72 -19.25 -17.07
CA GLY A 72 10.58 -19.66 -18.20
C GLY A 72 10.37 -18.83 -19.49
N HIS A 73 11.25 -19.03 -20.48
CA HIS A 73 11.09 -18.42 -21.80
C HIS A 73 9.79 -18.88 -22.48
N GLY A 74 9.19 -18.02 -23.29
CA GLY A 74 8.02 -18.36 -24.09
C GLY A 74 6.67 -18.33 -23.36
N GLY A 75 6.63 -18.01 -22.06
CA GLY A 75 5.38 -17.91 -21.28
C GLY A 75 4.53 -16.65 -21.55
N GLY A 76 4.68 -15.98 -22.69
CA GLY A 76 3.85 -14.82 -23.08
C GLY A 76 3.90 -13.60 -22.15
N LYS A 77 4.87 -13.53 -21.21
CA LYS A 77 4.90 -12.53 -20.12
C LYS A 77 4.86 -11.09 -20.63
N THR A 78 5.76 -10.76 -21.55
CA THR A 78 5.88 -9.41 -22.12
C THR A 78 4.67 -9.07 -22.98
N THR A 79 4.16 -10.05 -23.76
CA THR A 79 2.95 -9.89 -24.57
C THR A 79 1.73 -9.57 -23.72
N LEU A 80 1.51 -10.29 -22.62
CA LEU A 80 0.41 -10.02 -21.68
C LEU A 80 0.45 -8.58 -21.17
N VAL A 81 1.62 -8.13 -20.72
CA VAL A 81 1.78 -6.78 -20.17
C VAL A 81 1.56 -5.70 -21.24
N LYS A 82 1.94 -5.94 -22.50
CA LYS A 82 1.64 -5.02 -23.62
C LYS A 82 0.13 -4.90 -23.87
N ILE A 83 -0.55 -6.04 -23.96
CA ILE A 83 -2.01 -6.13 -24.19
C ILE A 83 -2.77 -5.43 -23.04
N LEU A 84 -2.38 -5.70 -21.80
CA LEU A 84 -2.97 -5.04 -20.64
C LEU A 84 -2.69 -3.54 -20.63
N GLY A 85 -1.49 -3.10 -21.03
CA GLY A 85 -1.17 -1.69 -21.17
C GLY A 85 -2.16 -0.99 -22.12
N ARG A 86 -2.47 -1.62 -23.26
CA ARG A 86 -3.40 -1.09 -24.27
C ARG A 86 -4.81 -0.97 -23.71
N MET A 87 -5.30 -2.03 -23.07
CA MET A 87 -6.64 -2.10 -22.49
C MET A 87 -6.83 -1.16 -21.30
N MET A 88 -5.79 -0.98 -20.47
CA MET A 88 -5.87 -0.22 -19.21
C MET A 88 -5.58 1.28 -19.39
N THR A 89 -4.70 1.67 -20.32
CA THR A 89 -4.30 3.07 -20.50
C THR A 89 -4.92 3.74 -21.72
N GLY A 90 -5.38 2.95 -22.70
CA GLY A 90 -5.92 3.46 -23.95
C GLY A 90 -4.87 3.90 -24.99
N LYS A 91 -3.57 3.80 -24.67
CA LYS A 91 -2.44 4.04 -25.58
C LYS A 91 -2.27 2.93 -26.61
N SER A 92 -1.74 3.21 -27.80
CA SER A 92 -1.52 2.16 -28.81
C SER A 92 -0.47 1.13 -28.36
N LEU A 93 -0.46 -0.05 -28.97
CA LEU A 93 0.55 -1.08 -28.69
C LEU A 93 1.97 -0.60 -29.09
N GLU A 94 2.07 0.25 -30.12
CA GLU A 94 3.32 0.87 -30.55
C GLU A 94 3.87 1.82 -29.46
N GLU A 95 3.03 2.72 -28.92
CA GLU A 95 3.44 3.63 -27.85
C GLU A 95 3.89 2.87 -26.59
N ILE A 96 3.23 1.74 -26.29
CA ILE A 96 3.61 0.88 -25.17
C ILE A 96 4.93 0.16 -25.48
N GLU A 97 5.13 -0.30 -26.71
CA GLU A 97 6.36 -0.97 -27.14
C GLU A 97 7.58 -0.03 -27.11
N ASP A 98 7.41 1.21 -27.53
CA ASP A 98 8.43 2.25 -27.46
C ASP A 98 8.83 2.59 -26.03
N GLY A 99 7.96 2.31 -25.05
CA GLY A 99 8.21 2.46 -23.62
C GLY A 99 8.92 1.26 -22.97
N ILE A 100 9.21 0.17 -23.69
CA ILE A 100 9.79 -1.04 -23.10
C ILE A 100 11.31 -0.90 -22.94
N LEU A 101 11.78 -1.13 -21.71
CA LEU A 101 13.20 -1.25 -21.42
C LEU A 101 13.63 -2.72 -21.50
N ARG A 102 14.33 -3.10 -22.56
CA ARG A 102 14.84 -4.47 -22.74
C ARG A 102 16.18 -4.67 -22.03
N GLY A 103 16.23 -5.62 -21.10
CA GLY A 103 17.39 -5.96 -20.30
C GLY A 103 18.53 -6.56 -21.12
N HIS A 104 19.71 -5.94 -21.04
CA HIS A 104 20.96 -6.43 -21.65
C HIS A 104 22.14 -5.95 -20.80
N PRO A 105 23.17 -6.78 -20.55
CA PRO A 105 24.42 -6.37 -19.90
C PRO A 105 25.09 -5.07 -20.39
N GLN A 106 24.94 -4.67 -21.66
CA GLN A 106 25.57 -3.44 -22.19
C GLN A 106 24.63 -2.23 -22.19
N LEU A 107 23.52 -2.29 -21.44
CA LEU A 107 22.57 -1.19 -21.36
C LEU A 107 23.15 -0.03 -20.52
N THR A 108 23.34 1.11 -21.18
CA THR A 108 23.88 2.32 -20.55
C THR A 108 22.79 3.16 -19.91
N GLU A 109 23.16 3.96 -18.91
CA GLU A 109 22.27 4.95 -18.28
C GLU A 109 21.59 5.85 -19.32
N GLU A 110 22.32 6.25 -20.37
CA GLU A 110 21.79 7.10 -21.44
C GLU A 110 20.63 6.48 -22.25
N LYS A 111 20.63 5.15 -22.36
CA LYS A 111 19.55 4.40 -23.02
C LYS A 111 18.39 4.13 -22.08
N MET A 112 18.65 4.02 -20.78
CA MET A 112 17.62 3.75 -19.75
C MET A 112 16.86 5.01 -19.34
N VAL A 113 17.59 6.10 -19.12
CA VAL A 113 17.10 7.28 -18.40
C VAL A 113 16.90 8.45 -19.34
N ALA A 114 18.00 9.03 -19.82
CA ALA A 114 17.99 10.25 -20.61
C ALA A 114 19.31 10.44 -21.37
N THR A 115 19.29 11.24 -22.43
CA THR A 115 20.50 11.59 -23.19
C THR A 115 20.57 13.10 -23.39
N LEU A 116 21.77 13.67 -23.47
CA LEU A 116 21.95 15.08 -23.78
C LEU A 116 21.78 15.34 -25.28
N ARG A 117 21.13 16.45 -25.66
CA ARG A 117 21.09 16.87 -27.08
C ARG A 117 22.48 17.37 -27.50
N PRO A 118 23.15 16.75 -28.49
CA PRO A 118 24.48 17.16 -28.90
C PRO A 118 24.55 18.59 -29.48
N GLY A 119 23.49 19.03 -30.18
CA GLY A 119 23.46 20.33 -30.84
C GLY A 119 23.65 21.52 -29.89
N PRO A 120 22.73 21.74 -28.92
CA PRO A 120 22.85 22.80 -27.92
C PRO A 120 24.11 22.67 -27.05
N LEU A 121 24.49 21.42 -26.70
CA LEU A 121 25.66 21.15 -25.88
C LEU A 121 26.96 21.61 -26.57
N MET A 122 27.13 21.28 -27.86
CA MET A 122 28.35 21.59 -28.60
C MET A 122 28.43 23.04 -29.09
N LYS A 123 27.28 23.70 -29.34
CA LYS A 123 27.25 25.07 -29.89
C LYS A 123 27.14 26.16 -28.83
N GLU A 124 26.36 25.91 -27.78
CA GLU A 124 25.96 26.93 -26.81
C GLU A 124 26.41 26.58 -25.39
N GLY A 125 27.00 25.39 -25.17
CA GLY A 125 27.34 24.89 -23.84
C GLY A 125 26.12 24.58 -22.98
N LEU A 126 24.94 24.44 -23.60
CA LEU A 126 23.67 24.21 -22.91
C LEU A 126 23.39 22.71 -22.79
N GLU A 127 23.30 22.24 -21.56
CA GLU A 127 22.87 20.88 -21.23
C GLU A 127 21.35 20.77 -21.36
N VAL A 128 20.87 20.19 -22.48
CA VAL A 128 19.45 19.92 -22.68
C VAL A 128 19.21 18.43 -22.56
N VAL A 129 18.55 18.01 -21.48
CA VAL A 129 18.26 16.60 -21.19
C VAL A 129 17.02 16.12 -21.96
N VAL A 130 17.16 15.01 -22.67
CA VAL A 130 16.04 14.31 -23.34
C VAL A 130 15.74 13.03 -22.61
N TRP A 131 14.65 13.04 -21.87
CA TRP A 131 14.14 11.88 -21.14
C TRP A 131 13.62 10.80 -22.10
N ARG A 132 13.90 9.53 -21.77
CA ARG A 132 13.39 8.38 -22.51
C ARG A 132 11.90 8.18 -22.26
N SER A 133 11.20 7.63 -23.25
CA SER A 133 9.78 7.23 -23.20
C SER A 133 9.46 6.39 -21.95
N PHE A 134 10.34 5.44 -21.61
CA PHE A 134 10.25 4.61 -20.40
C PHE A 134 10.13 5.46 -19.12
N ILE A 135 10.90 6.55 -18.98
CA ILE A 135 10.85 7.41 -17.80
C ILE A 135 9.54 8.20 -17.78
N THR A 136 9.16 8.80 -18.92
CA THR A 136 8.00 9.70 -19.02
C THR A 136 6.65 8.98 -19.04
N GLY A 137 6.60 7.71 -19.45
CA GLY A 137 5.34 6.98 -19.68
C GLY A 137 4.69 6.47 -18.39
N PHE A 138 3.36 6.46 -18.33
CA PHE A 138 2.61 5.88 -17.20
C PHE A 138 2.82 4.37 -17.05
N TRP A 139 2.73 3.63 -18.16
CA TRP A 139 2.91 2.18 -18.20
C TRP A 139 4.37 1.85 -18.52
N LYS A 140 5.06 1.22 -17.58
CA LYS A 140 6.49 0.92 -17.67
C LYS A 140 6.71 -0.59 -17.73
N ILE A 141 7.49 -1.05 -18.71
CA ILE A 141 7.82 -2.47 -18.86
C ILE A 141 9.34 -2.62 -18.85
N ILE A 142 9.86 -3.49 -17.99
CA ILE A 142 11.25 -3.92 -17.99
C ILE A 142 11.28 -5.39 -18.38
N ASP A 143 11.82 -5.69 -19.55
CA ASP A 143 11.94 -7.07 -20.01
C ASP A 143 13.28 -7.66 -19.54
N GLU A 144 13.25 -8.87 -18.96
CA GLU A 144 14.43 -9.61 -18.48
C GLU A 144 15.29 -8.79 -17.51
N VAL A 145 14.68 -8.33 -16.41
CA VAL A 145 15.33 -7.46 -15.41
C VAL A 145 16.60 -8.07 -14.81
N ASN A 146 16.70 -9.40 -14.74
CA ASN A 146 17.88 -10.12 -14.26
C ASN A 146 19.06 -10.10 -15.23
N ARG A 147 18.91 -9.58 -16.46
CA ARG A 147 20.01 -9.34 -17.40
C ARG A 147 20.65 -7.96 -17.23
N LEU A 148 20.07 -7.09 -16.41
CA LEU A 148 20.62 -5.77 -16.11
C LEU A 148 21.80 -5.90 -15.14
N THR A 149 22.88 -5.16 -15.41
CA THR A 149 24.02 -5.09 -14.50
C THR A 149 23.61 -4.51 -13.13
N PRO A 150 24.35 -4.79 -12.05
CA PRO A 150 24.08 -4.19 -10.73
C PRO A 150 24.01 -2.66 -10.75
N HIS A 151 24.83 -2.01 -11.59
CA HIS A 151 24.79 -0.56 -11.77
C HIS A 151 23.46 -0.08 -12.40
N SER A 152 23.01 -0.74 -13.46
CA SER A 152 21.71 -0.48 -14.10
C SER A 152 20.55 -0.71 -13.13
N GLN A 153 20.60 -1.79 -12.34
CA GLN A 153 19.59 -2.05 -11.30
C GLN A 153 19.56 -0.94 -10.23
N ASN A 154 20.71 -0.40 -9.84
CA ASN A 154 20.79 0.72 -8.88
C ASN A 154 20.16 2.01 -9.42
N ILE A 155 20.31 2.31 -10.71
CA ILE A 155 19.64 3.47 -11.33
C ILE A 155 18.11 3.32 -11.24
N LEU A 156 17.61 2.11 -11.49
CA LEU A 156 16.17 1.81 -11.37
C LEU A 156 15.68 1.84 -9.92
N LEU A 157 16.55 1.63 -8.93
CA LEU A 157 16.16 1.76 -7.52
C LEU A 157 15.69 3.17 -7.19
N SER A 158 16.33 4.21 -7.72
CA SER A 158 15.89 5.60 -7.48
C SER A 158 14.47 5.83 -7.98
N LEU A 159 14.17 5.37 -9.20
CA LEU A 159 12.81 5.40 -9.75
C LEU A 159 11.81 4.66 -8.85
N LEU A 160 12.13 3.43 -8.44
CA LEU A 160 11.25 2.60 -7.61
C LEU A 160 11.15 3.08 -6.15
N ALA A 161 12.14 3.81 -5.65
CA ALA A 161 12.22 4.24 -4.25
C ALA A 161 11.56 5.59 -4.03
N GLU A 162 11.88 6.55 -4.89
CA GLU A 162 11.58 7.97 -4.72
C GLU A 162 10.50 8.42 -5.70
N GLY A 163 10.34 7.71 -6.82
CA GLY A 163 9.48 8.15 -7.92
C GLY A 163 10.10 9.31 -8.69
N GLU A 164 11.42 9.49 -8.62
CA GLU A 164 12.15 10.47 -9.41
C GLU A 164 13.45 9.88 -9.93
N VAL A 165 13.93 10.45 -11.03
CA VAL A 165 15.19 10.07 -11.64
C VAL A 165 16.00 11.33 -11.88
N LYS A 166 17.25 11.30 -11.43
CA LYS A 166 18.20 12.39 -11.63
C LYS A 166 19.14 12.03 -12.76
N TYR A 167 19.40 12.98 -13.66
CA TYR A 167 20.39 12.87 -14.72
C TYR A 167 21.10 14.21 -14.87
N TYR A 168 22.42 14.25 -14.62
CA TYR A 168 23.17 15.49 -14.38
C TYR A 168 22.49 16.35 -13.29
N ASP A 169 22.21 17.62 -13.57
CA ASP A 169 21.54 18.54 -12.64
C ASP A 169 20.01 18.61 -12.83
N GLU A 170 19.46 17.89 -13.82
CA GLU A 170 18.00 17.79 -13.98
C GLU A 170 17.41 16.62 -13.20
N VAL A 171 16.23 16.85 -12.64
CA VAL A 171 15.44 15.84 -11.94
C VAL A 171 14.09 15.70 -12.62
N LYS A 172 13.76 14.48 -13.07
CA LYS A 172 12.43 14.14 -13.58
C LYS A 172 11.64 13.41 -12.51
N ARG A 173 10.53 14.02 -12.08
CA ARG A 173 9.54 13.37 -11.23
C ARG A 173 8.60 12.50 -12.06
N CYS A 174 8.40 11.28 -11.56
CA CYS A 174 7.56 10.22 -12.09
C CYS A 174 6.52 9.87 -11.02
N ASP A 175 5.61 10.81 -10.75
CA ASP A 175 4.68 10.70 -9.63
C ASP A 175 3.62 9.60 -9.85
N GLU A 176 3.31 9.29 -11.11
CA GLU A 176 2.24 8.39 -11.52
C GLU A 176 2.77 7.35 -12.52
N TYR A 177 2.93 6.10 -12.08
CA TYR A 177 3.29 5.00 -12.98
C TYR A 177 2.80 3.65 -12.44
N SER A 178 2.71 2.68 -13.36
CA SER A 178 2.58 1.25 -13.09
C SER A 178 3.71 0.52 -13.81
N LEU A 179 4.55 -0.20 -13.07
CA LEU A 179 5.71 -0.90 -13.59
C LEU A 179 5.52 -2.41 -13.58
N TYR A 180 5.95 -3.06 -14.65
CA TYR A 180 5.98 -4.50 -14.81
C TYR A 180 7.39 -4.92 -15.22
N ALA A 181 7.98 -5.84 -14.47
CA ALA A 181 9.25 -6.44 -14.80
C ALA A 181 9.06 -7.93 -15.09
N THR A 182 9.70 -8.44 -16.14
CA THR A 182 9.77 -9.88 -16.39
C THR A 182 11.13 -10.40 -15.93
N LEU A 183 11.14 -11.64 -15.45
CA LEU A 183 12.35 -12.32 -15.00
C LEU A 183 12.32 -13.76 -15.46
N ASN A 184 13.44 -14.25 -15.97
CA ASN A 184 13.64 -15.67 -16.25
C ASN A 184 14.74 -16.27 -15.36
N PRO A 185 14.42 -17.15 -14.40
CA PRO A 185 15.41 -17.68 -13.46
C PRO A 185 16.42 -18.64 -14.10
N ALA A 186 16.12 -19.25 -15.25
CA ALA A 186 16.96 -20.27 -15.89
C ALA A 186 17.83 -19.73 -17.04
N ASP A 187 17.84 -18.41 -17.27
CA ASP A 187 18.57 -17.81 -18.38
C ASP A 187 20.09 -17.76 -18.12
N SER A 188 20.88 -17.81 -19.19
CA SER A 188 22.34 -17.73 -19.15
C SER A 188 22.81 -16.27 -19.24
N GLY A 189 23.77 -15.87 -18.40
CA GLY A 189 24.27 -14.48 -18.39
C GLY A 189 23.42 -13.51 -17.56
N THR A 190 22.81 -14.01 -16.49
CA THR A 190 22.01 -13.24 -15.53
C THR A 190 22.87 -12.73 -14.38
N PHE A 191 22.48 -11.60 -13.81
CA PHE A 191 23.05 -11.04 -12.58
C PHE A 191 22.13 -11.35 -11.41
N ASP A 192 22.73 -11.66 -10.26
CA ASP A 192 21.98 -11.84 -9.01
C ASP A 192 21.24 -10.54 -8.66
N ILE A 193 19.95 -10.68 -8.37
CA ILE A 193 19.14 -9.57 -7.91
C ILE A 193 19.22 -9.50 -6.40
N GLY A 194 19.67 -8.36 -5.88
CA GLY A 194 19.77 -8.13 -4.44
C GLY A 194 18.38 -8.10 -3.77
N PRO A 195 18.25 -8.62 -2.52
CA PRO A 195 17.02 -8.48 -1.73
C PRO A 195 16.47 -7.05 -1.65
N PRO A 196 17.31 -5.98 -1.54
CA PRO A 196 16.81 -4.60 -1.53
C PRO A 196 16.07 -4.19 -2.81
N PHE A 197 16.39 -4.80 -3.95
CA PHE A 197 15.72 -4.55 -5.24
C PHE A 197 14.40 -5.32 -5.32
N LEU A 198 14.38 -6.60 -4.94
CA LEU A 198 13.15 -7.41 -4.91
C LEU A 198 12.10 -6.83 -3.94
N ASP A 199 12.53 -6.27 -2.80
CA ASP A 199 11.64 -5.64 -1.82
C ASP A 199 10.92 -4.38 -2.37
N ARG A 200 11.34 -3.85 -3.53
CA ARG A 200 10.66 -2.74 -4.22
C ARG A 200 9.51 -3.17 -5.12
N PHE A 201 9.40 -4.46 -5.43
CA PHE A 201 8.28 -4.99 -6.18
C PHE A 201 7.12 -5.28 -5.23
N GLY A 202 6.01 -4.59 -5.45
CA GLY A 202 4.74 -4.75 -4.77
C GLY A 202 4.25 -6.20 -4.77
N LEU A 203 4.18 -6.79 -5.97
CA LEU A 203 3.72 -8.15 -6.21
C LEU A 203 4.76 -8.92 -7.03
N ALA A 204 4.77 -10.24 -6.87
CA ALA A 204 5.38 -11.13 -7.84
C ALA A 204 4.43 -12.30 -8.13
N VAL A 205 4.34 -12.71 -9.39
CA VAL A 205 3.56 -13.88 -9.80
C VAL A 205 4.45 -14.90 -10.49
N PRO A 206 4.40 -16.18 -10.10
CA PRO A 206 5.02 -17.25 -10.86
C PRO A 206 4.18 -17.54 -12.11
N ILE A 207 4.84 -17.63 -13.26
CA ILE A 207 4.24 -17.96 -14.54
C ILE A 207 4.67 -19.37 -14.89
N THR A 208 3.69 -20.27 -14.87
CA THR A 208 3.83 -21.65 -15.28
C THR A 208 3.72 -21.77 -16.80
N MET A 209 4.07 -22.92 -17.37
CA MET A 209 3.81 -23.18 -18.78
C MET A 209 2.34 -23.55 -19.00
N PRO A 210 1.77 -23.21 -20.18
CA PRO A 210 0.39 -23.56 -20.52
C PRO A 210 0.17 -25.07 -20.47
N THR A 211 -1.03 -25.49 -20.08
CA THR A 211 -1.44 -26.90 -20.11
C THR A 211 -1.73 -27.37 -21.54
N VAL A 212 -1.95 -28.68 -21.73
CA VAL A 212 -2.29 -29.23 -23.06
C VAL A 212 -3.55 -28.57 -23.64
N SER A 213 -4.56 -28.32 -22.82
CA SER A 213 -5.78 -27.63 -23.23
C SER A 213 -5.53 -26.18 -23.61
N ASP A 214 -4.64 -25.50 -22.87
CA ASP A 214 -4.25 -24.12 -23.18
C ASP A 214 -3.48 -24.03 -24.51
N LEU A 215 -2.63 -25.04 -24.79
CA LEU A 215 -1.86 -25.14 -26.04
C LEU A 215 -2.77 -25.33 -27.27
N GLU A 216 -3.88 -26.06 -27.16
CA GLU A 216 -4.85 -26.20 -28.26
C GLU A 216 -5.43 -24.84 -28.67
N LEU A 217 -5.73 -23.98 -27.68
CA LEU A 217 -6.22 -22.62 -27.93
C LEU A 217 -5.14 -21.75 -28.59
N ILE A 218 -3.90 -21.84 -28.13
CA ILE A 218 -2.77 -21.08 -28.68
C ILE A 218 -2.50 -21.51 -30.13
N LEU A 219 -2.52 -22.81 -30.43
CA LEU A 219 -2.24 -23.34 -31.77
C LEU A 219 -3.38 -23.11 -32.78
N SER A 220 -4.62 -22.96 -32.30
CA SER A 220 -5.77 -22.63 -33.14
C SER A 220 -5.91 -21.12 -33.42
N SER A 221 -5.16 -20.29 -32.70
CA SER A 221 -5.13 -18.85 -32.90
C SER A 221 -4.40 -18.47 -34.20
N ARG A 222 -4.79 -17.34 -34.81
CA ARG A 222 -4.13 -16.84 -36.02
C ARG A 222 -2.69 -16.44 -35.72
N ASP A 223 -1.80 -16.62 -36.70
CA ASP A 223 -0.39 -16.27 -36.52
C ASP A 223 -0.22 -14.74 -36.33
N GLU A 224 0.05 -14.36 -35.09
CA GLU A 224 0.27 -12.98 -34.66
C GLU A 224 1.46 -12.34 -35.39
N ARG A 225 2.45 -13.13 -35.83
CA ARG A 225 3.61 -12.59 -36.55
C ARG A 225 3.25 -12.09 -37.94
N LEU A 226 2.17 -12.60 -38.53
CA LEU A 226 1.72 -12.21 -39.86
C LEU A 226 0.71 -11.06 -39.81
N PHE A 227 -0.16 -11.02 -38.81
CA PHE A 227 -1.29 -10.09 -38.77
C PHE A 227 -1.23 -9.06 -37.64
N GLY A 228 -0.35 -9.23 -36.65
CA GLY A 228 -0.36 -8.44 -35.41
C GLY A 228 -1.63 -8.65 -34.59
N PHE A 229 -1.80 -7.82 -33.56
CA PHE A 229 -3.05 -7.75 -32.80
C PHE A 229 -3.98 -6.71 -33.40
N ASP A 230 -5.26 -7.06 -33.56
CA ASP A 230 -6.29 -6.10 -33.92
C ASP A 230 -6.64 -5.24 -32.69
N GLU A 231 -6.17 -3.99 -32.65
CA GLU A 231 -6.46 -3.08 -31.54
C GLU A 231 -7.93 -2.65 -31.44
N LEU A 232 -8.72 -2.77 -32.51
CA LEU A 232 -10.13 -2.40 -32.49
C LEU A 232 -10.97 -3.54 -31.92
N TRP A 233 -10.69 -4.77 -32.34
CA TRP A 233 -11.49 -5.92 -31.95
C TRP A 233 -10.82 -6.86 -30.96
N GLN A 234 -9.54 -7.22 -31.10
CA GLN A 234 -8.89 -8.16 -30.18
C GLN A 234 -8.42 -7.48 -28.88
N VAL A 235 -7.85 -6.28 -28.95
CA VAL A 235 -7.25 -5.57 -27.81
C VAL A 235 -7.76 -4.12 -27.69
N PRO A 236 -9.05 -3.92 -27.35
CA PRO A 236 -9.69 -2.60 -27.33
C PRO A 236 -9.18 -1.76 -26.17
N ALA A 237 -9.19 -0.44 -26.38
CA ALA A 237 -9.09 0.54 -25.30
C ALA A 237 -10.31 0.43 -24.38
N ILE A 238 -10.16 -0.11 -23.17
CA ILE A 238 -11.28 -0.27 -22.23
C ILE A 238 -11.27 0.87 -21.19
N LEU A 239 -10.09 1.19 -20.66
CA LEU A 239 -9.86 2.26 -19.71
C LEU A 239 -8.87 3.29 -20.27
N THR A 240 -8.79 4.41 -19.57
CA THR A 240 -7.83 5.50 -19.80
C THR A 240 -6.97 5.73 -18.55
N GLU A 241 -5.85 6.43 -18.70
CA GLU A 241 -5.02 6.83 -17.56
C GLU A 241 -5.82 7.61 -16.49
N GLU A 242 -6.71 8.52 -16.91
CA GLU A 242 -7.59 9.27 -16.01
C GLU A 242 -8.53 8.36 -15.20
N ASN A 243 -9.01 7.26 -15.81
CA ASN A 243 -9.80 6.27 -15.09
C ASN A 243 -8.96 5.58 -14.02
N LEU A 244 -7.71 5.20 -14.33
CA LEU A 244 -6.81 4.57 -13.35
C LEU A 244 -6.50 5.51 -12.17
N LEU A 245 -6.22 6.79 -12.44
CA LEU A 245 -6.02 7.80 -11.38
C LEU A 245 -7.27 7.95 -10.49
N THR A 246 -8.46 7.90 -11.09
CA THR A 246 -9.72 7.90 -10.34
C THR A 246 -9.85 6.65 -9.47
N ILE A 247 -9.51 5.47 -10.02
CA ILE A 247 -9.56 4.20 -9.29
C ILE A 247 -8.59 4.21 -8.11
N TRP A 248 -7.36 4.72 -8.26
CA TRP A 248 -6.38 4.82 -7.17
C TRP A 248 -6.95 5.58 -5.96
N ASN A 249 -7.65 6.69 -6.22
CA ASN A 249 -8.31 7.49 -5.19
C ASN A 249 -9.52 6.79 -4.56
N LEU A 250 -10.27 5.98 -5.32
CA LEU A 250 -11.40 5.22 -4.79
C LEU A 250 -10.94 4.01 -3.97
N ALA A 251 -9.92 3.30 -4.43
CA ALA A 251 -9.33 2.16 -3.75
C ALA A 251 -8.73 2.56 -2.40
N ASP A 252 -7.99 3.68 -2.33
CA ASP A 252 -7.40 4.10 -1.05
C ASP A 252 -8.44 4.47 0.02
N LYS A 253 -9.66 4.86 -0.39
CA LYS A 253 -10.76 5.16 0.53
C LYS A 253 -11.43 3.94 1.14
N ILE A 254 -11.13 2.73 0.65
CA ILE A 254 -11.67 1.50 1.26
C ILE A 254 -11.14 1.36 2.68
N PRO A 255 -12.01 1.28 3.71
CA PRO A 255 -11.60 1.05 5.08
C PRO A 255 -11.04 -0.37 5.25
N VAL A 256 -10.16 -0.51 6.24
CA VAL A 256 -9.59 -1.80 6.64
C VAL A 256 -10.18 -2.15 7.99
N SER A 257 -10.75 -3.35 8.13
CA SER A 257 -11.33 -3.78 9.40
C SER A 257 -10.23 -3.82 10.49
N PRO A 258 -10.55 -3.53 11.77
CA PRO A 258 -9.58 -3.60 12.85
C PRO A 258 -8.88 -4.97 12.94
N GLU A 259 -9.64 -6.05 12.72
CA GLU A 259 -9.15 -7.43 12.74
C GLU A 259 -8.23 -7.71 11.55
N ALA A 260 -8.55 -7.22 10.35
CA ALA A 260 -7.69 -7.34 9.18
C ALA A 260 -6.39 -6.55 9.36
N SER A 261 -6.46 -5.36 9.97
CA SER A 261 -5.27 -4.57 10.30
C SER A 261 -4.38 -5.27 11.33
N GLU A 262 -4.96 -5.87 12.37
CA GLU A 262 -4.20 -6.63 13.37
C GLU A 262 -3.60 -7.90 12.77
N TYR A 263 -4.38 -8.61 11.94
CA TYR A 263 -3.91 -9.77 11.19
C TYR A 263 -2.73 -9.44 10.27
N MET A 264 -2.78 -8.36 9.49
CA MET A 264 -1.65 -7.93 8.65
C MET A 264 -0.36 -7.70 9.46
N ARG A 265 -0.47 -7.02 10.60
CA ARG A 265 0.67 -6.76 11.49
C ARG A 265 1.23 -8.06 12.07
N SER A 266 0.36 -8.91 12.60
CA SER A 266 0.73 -10.21 13.18
C SER A 266 1.39 -11.11 12.15
N LEU A 267 0.84 -11.16 10.93
CA LEU A 267 1.34 -11.98 9.83
C LEU A 267 2.75 -11.55 9.40
N VAL A 268 2.99 -10.26 9.16
CA VAL A 268 4.33 -9.75 8.79
C VAL A 268 5.32 -9.98 9.93
N ARG A 269 4.89 -9.75 11.17
CA ARG A 269 5.73 -9.97 12.35
C ARG A 269 6.10 -11.44 12.53
N GLU A 270 5.21 -12.39 12.21
CA GLU A 270 5.47 -13.83 12.30
C GLU A 270 6.69 -14.27 11.47
N PHE A 271 6.86 -13.70 10.28
CA PHE A 271 7.99 -14.03 9.38
C PHE A 271 9.32 -13.53 9.94
N GLY A 272 9.32 -12.47 10.75
CA GLY A 272 10.54 -11.89 11.32
C GLY A 272 10.80 -12.17 12.80
N ALA A 273 9.80 -12.67 13.53
CA ALA A 273 9.91 -12.86 14.98
C ALA A 273 10.99 -13.89 15.34
N CYS A 274 11.78 -13.58 16.36
CA CYS A 274 12.74 -14.49 16.96
C CYS A 274 13.03 -14.06 18.40
N ILE A 275 13.10 -15.03 19.32
CA ILE A 275 13.39 -14.76 20.75
C ILE A 275 14.87 -14.51 21.02
N ARG A 276 15.76 -14.88 20.09
CA ARG A 276 17.21 -14.89 20.29
C ARG A 276 17.93 -13.70 19.67
N VAL A 277 17.54 -13.31 18.45
CA VAL A 277 18.23 -12.28 17.65
C VAL A 277 17.23 -11.49 16.83
N ASP A 278 17.61 -10.27 16.45
CA ASP A 278 16.92 -9.56 15.38
C ASP A 278 17.43 -10.07 14.02
N LYS A 279 16.57 -10.83 13.32
CA LYS A 279 16.90 -11.41 12.01
C LYS A 279 17.19 -10.38 10.93
N SER A 280 16.75 -9.13 11.11
CA SER A 280 17.04 -8.06 10.15
C SER A 280 18.48 -7.55 10.26
N GLN A 281 19.15 -7.82 11.38
CA GLN A 281 20.51 -7.34 11.68
C GLN A 281 21.54 -8.48 11.79
N SER A 282 21.10 -9.73 11.94
CA SER A 282 21.99 -10.88 12.09
C SER A 282 22.53 -11.36 10.74
N SER A 283 23.85 -11.26 10.52
CA SER A 283 24.53 -11.79 9.32
C SER A 283 25.23 -13.14 9.55
N GLY A 284 25.68 -13.41 10.78
CA GLY A 284 26.43 -14.64 11.11
C GLY A 284 25.55 -15.82 11.50
N LEU A 285 24.77 -15.68 12.58
CA LEU A 285 23.92 -16.75 13.09
C LEU A 285 22.51 -16.66 12.48
N THR A 286 22.24 -17.50 11.49
CA THR A 286 20.97 -17.64 10.80
C THR A 286 20.31 -18.99 11.09
N VAL A 287 19.07 -19.16 10.62
CA VAL A 287 18.33 -20.42 10.77
C VAL A 287 19.11 -21.61 10.21
N ASP A 288 19.71 -21.46 9.02
CA ASP A 288 20.52 -22.49 8.36
C ASP A 288 21.83 -22.81 9.11
N THR A 289 22.34 -21.87 9.92
CA THR A 289 23.61 -22.02 10.64
C THR A 289 23.41 -22.37 12.11
N GLY A 290 22.25 -22.92 12.50
CA GLY A 290 21.99 -23.40 13.87
C GLY A 290 21.30 -22.41 14.82
N LEU A 291 20.73 -21.28 14.34
CA LEU A 291 20.02 -20.33 15.22
C LEU A 291 18.88 -20.98 16.03
N CYS A 292 18.29 -22.05 15.52
CA CYS A 292 17.14 -22.73 16.13
C CYS A 292 17.51 -23.84 17.13
N ASP A 293 18.79 -24.17 17.29
CA ASP A 293 19.23 -25.30 18.11
C ASP A 293 18.94 -25.07 19.59
N GLY A 294 18.21 -26.00 20.21
CA GLY A 294 17.77 -25.87 21.61
C GLY A 294 16.77 -24.73 21.87
N CYS A 295 16.16 -24.15 20.84
CA CYS A 295 15.15 -23.10 21.01
C CYS A 295 13.81 -23.72 21.40
N HIS A 296 13.19 -23.24 22.48
CA HIS A 296 11.88 -23.71 22.93
C HIS A 296 10.79 -23.54 21.86
N PHE A 297 10.86 -22.47 21.07
CA PHE A 297 9.91 -22.16 20.01
C PHE A 297 10.25 -22.85 18.67
N ASN A 298 11.31 -23.65 18.58
CA ASN A 298 11.61 -24.40 17.37
C ASN A 298 10.64 -25.59 17.22
N THR A 299 9.47 -25.33 16.64
CA THR A 299 8.43 -26.34 16.42
C THR A 299 8.07 -26.43 14.94
N ALA A 300 7.51 -27.57 14.51
CA ALA A 300 7.07 -27.76 13.12
C ALA A 300 6.09 -26.68 12.65
N LYS A 301 5.24 -26.17 13.56
CA LYS A 301 4.24 -25.13 13.29
C LYS A 301 4.79 -23.70 13.36
N SER A 302 6.06 -23.52 13.66
CA SER A 302 6.66 -22.18 13.69
C SER A 302 7.01 -21.73 12.28
N VAL A 303 6.72 -20.46 11.98
CA VAL A 303 7.14 -19.83 10.73
C VAL A 303 8.58 -19.32 10.86
N CYS A 304 8.97 -18.90 12.06
CA CYS A 304 10.30 -18.33 12.31
C CYS A 304 11.45 -19.30 12.00
N ASN A 305 11.30 -20.61 12.15
CA ASN A 305 12.36 -21.57 11.81
C ASN A 305 12.41 -21.93 10.30
N LYS A 306 11.59 -21.30 9.46
CA LYS A 306 11.56 -21.50 8.00
C LYS A 306 12.01 -20.27 7.22
N VAL A 307 12.19 -19.14 7.91
CA VAL A 307 12.49 -17.83 7.31
C VAL A 307 13.85 -17.34 7.78
N ILE A 308 14.76 -17.11 6.82
CA ILE A 308 16.11 -16.58 7.04
C ILE A 308 16.07 -15.05 7.02
N VAL A 309 15.61 -14.46 5.92
CA VAL A 309 15.51 -13.01 5.75
C VAL A 309 14.07 -12.59 6.03
N PRO A 310 13.81 -11.72 7.01
CA PRO A 310 12.45 -11.33 7.37
C PRO A 310 11.81 -10.38 6.34
N LEU A 311 10.48 -10.26 6.40
CA LEU A 311 9.74 -9.28 5.61
C LEU A 311 10.00 -7.86 6.11
N SER A 312 10.06 -6.90 5.18
CA SER A 312 10.22 -5.48 5.48
C SER A 312 8.88 -4.80 5.84
N VAL A 313 8.95 -3.56 6.34
CA VAL A 313 7.77 -2.70 6.52
C VAL A 313 7.08 -2.40 5.18
N ARG A 314 7.78 -2.49 4.04
CA ARG A 314 7.19 -2.31 2.71
C ARG A 314 6.21 -3.42 2.39
N ALA A 315 6.51 -4.66 2.79
CA ALA A 315 5.59 -5.78 2.60
C ALA A 315 4.24 -5.51 3.27
N ALA A 316 4.23 -4.96 4.49
CA ALA A 316 2.99 -4.57 5.18
C ALA A 316 2.24 -3.44 4.45
N LYS A 317 2.96 -2.41 3.99
CA LYS A 317 2.35 -1.28 3.27
C LYS A 317 1.75 -1.71 1.93
N ASP A 318 2.45 -2.54 1.18
CA ASP A 318 2.00 -3.01 -0.12
C ASP A 318 0.87 -4.02 0.04
N LEU A 319 0.94 -4.94 1.01
CA LEU A 319 -0.19 -5.81 1.36
C LEU A 319 -1.45 -5.01 1.64
N ASN A 320 -1.35 -3.95 2.46
CA ASN A 320 -2.48 -3.06 2.74
C ASN A 320 -3.03 -2.37 1.47
N ARG A 321 -2.16 -1.85 0.60
CA ARG A 321 -2.55 -1.19 -0.66
C ARG A 321 -3.27 -2.16 -1.61
N TYR A 322 -2.70 -3.35 -1.81
CA TYR A 322 -3.27 -4.37 -2.68
C TYR A 322 -4.55 -4.98 -2.10
N SER A 323 -4.67 -5.12 -0.78
CA SER A 323 -5.90 -5.57 -0.15
C SER A 323 -7.03 -4.55 -0.35
N LYS A 324 -6.76 -3.24 -0.25
CA LYS A 324 -7.74 -2.20 -0.58
C LYS A 324 -8.15 -2.23 -2.05
N ALA A 325 -7.18 -2.33 -2.97
CA ALA A 325 -7.46 -2.41 -4.41
C ALA A 325 -8.28 -3.66 -4.76
N THR A 326 -7.99 -4.79 -4.13
CA THR A 326 -8.73 -6.04 -4.29
C THR A 326 -10.15 -5.93 -3.72
N ALA A 327 -10.31 -5.37 -2.51
CA ALA A 327 -11.61 -5.11 -1.92
C ALA A 327 -12.47 -4.21 -2.82
N TRP A 328 -11.86 -3.15 -3.38
CA TRP A 328 -12.51 -2.30 -4.37
C TRP A 328 -12.90 -3.08 -5.63
N LEU A 329 -12.02 -3.93 -6.20
CA LEU A 329 -12.30 -4.69 -7.41
C LEU A 329 -13.46 -5.69 -7.24
N VAL A 330 -13.51 -6.39 -6.09
CA VAL A 330 -14.58 -7.35 -5.80
C VAL A 330 -15.88 -6.68 -5.33
N GLY A 331 -15.84 -5.39 -5.00
CA GLY A 331 -17.00 -4.64 -4.51
C GLY A 331 -17.26 -4.84 -3.02
N SER A 332 -16.23 -5.21 -2.24
CA SER A 332 -16.30 -5.25 -0.78
C SER A 332 -16.25 -3.84 -0.20
N HIS A 333 -17.04 -3.59 0.84
CA HIS A 333 -17.07 -2.29 1.53
C HIS A 333 -15.86 -2.06 2.44
N GLU A 334 -15.20 -3.13 2.87
CA GLU A 334 -14.00 -3.08 3.70
C GLU A 334 -13.04 -4.22 3.36
N VAL A 335 -11.78 -4.09 3.81
CA VAL A 335 -10.79 -5.16 3.74
C VAL A 335 -11.00 -6.13 4.90
N SER A 336 -11.21 -7.41 4.58
CA SER A 336 -11.32 -8.52 5.54
C SER A 336 -10.02 -9.34 5.63
N ILE A 337 -9.91 -10.19 6.66
CA ILE A 337 -8.79 -11.13 6.86
C ILE A 337 -8.60 -12.04 5.63
N GLU A 338 -9.69 -12.51 5.04
CA GLU A 338 -9.63 -13.42 3.90
C GLU A 338 -9.02 -12.76 2.65
N ILE A 339 -9.34 -11.49 2.38
CA ILE A 339 -8.72 -10.73 1.28
C ILE A 339 -7.21 -10.60 1.51
N VAL A 340 -6.80 -10.29 2.75
CA VAL A 340 -5.38 -10.20 3.12
C VAL A 340 -4.68 -11.54 2.92
N LYS A 341 -5.30 -12.63 3.38
CA LYS A 341 -4.77 -13.99 3.27
C LYS A 341 -4.55 -14.40 1.82
N SER A 342 -5.49 -14.10 0.92
CA SER A 342 -5.37 -14.45 -0.51
C SER A 342 -4.20 -13.73 -1.20
N LEU A 343 -3.86 -12.50 -0.78
CA LEU A 343 -2.83 -11.69 -1.42
C LEU A 343 -1.45 -11.81 -0.79
N ALA A 344 -1.37 -12.16 0.49
CA ALA A 344 -0.11 -12.26 1.23
C ALA A 344 0.95 -13.12 0.52
N PRO A 345 0.63 -14.29 -0.06
CA PRO A 345 1.60 -15.10 -0.80
C PRO A 345 2.24 -14.32 -1.96
N LEU A 346 1.46 -13.59 -2.77
CA LEU A 346 1.93 -12.80 -3.91
C LEU A 346 2.83 -11.62 -3.51
N VAL A 347 2.65 -11.09 -2.30
CA VAL A 347 3.45 -9.97 -1.79
C VAL A 347 4.75 -10.45 -1.14
N PHE A 348 4.75 -11.65 -0.55
CA PHE A 348 5.82 -12.08 0.37
C PHE A 348 6.92 -12.90 -0.29
N TRP A 349 6.56 -13.86 -1.16
CA TRP A 349 7.47 -14.94 -1.55
C TRP A 349 8.79 -14.49 -2.19
N HIS A 350 8.78 -13.38 -2.92
CA HIS A 350 9.96 -12.79 -3.56
C HIS A 350 10.76 -11.85 -2.67
N ARG A 351 10.24 -11.44 -1.50
CA ARG A 351 10.87 -10.48 -0.58
C ARG A 351 11.62 -11.11 0.58
N THR A 352 11.51 -12.42 0.71
CA THR A 352 12.04 -13.19 1.83
C THR A 352 12.97 -14.28 1.32
N LYS A 353 13.81 -14.81 2.20
CA LYS A 353 14.63 -15.98 1.92
C LYS A 353 14.25 -17.10 2.88
N PHE A 354 13.95 -18.26 2.32
CA PHE A 354 13.56 -19.43 3.08
C PHE A 354 14.72 -20.39 3.30
N VAL A 355 14.57 -21.25 4.32
CA VAL A 355 15.45 -22.40 4.56
C VAL A 355 15.29 -23.37 3.40
N ARG A 356 16.40 -23.68 2.71
CA ARG A 356 16.37 -24.52 1.51
C ARG A 356 15.76 -25.89 1.77
N GLU A 357 16.22 -26.55 2.83
CA GLU A 357 15.75 -27.89 3.21
C GLU A 357 14.22 -27.96 3.37
N GLU A 358 13.61 -26.93 3.97
CA GLU A 358 12.16 -26.87 4.17
C GLU A 358 11.42 -26.53 2.87
N SER A 359 11.95 -25.62 2.05
CA SER A 359 11.31 -25.21 0.78
C SER A 359 11.46 -26.23 -0.36
N GLU A 360 12.50 -27.07 -0.33
CA GLU A 360 12.76 -28.08 -1.36
C GLU A 360 12.12 -29.44 -1.01
N ARG A 361 11.69 -29.62 0.23
CA ARG A 361 11.00 -30.83 0.69
C ARG A 361 9.60 -30.96 0.07
N THR A 362 9.14 -32.20 -0.08
CA THR A 362 7.75 -32.52 -0.45
C THR A 362 6.76 -31.79 0.46
N PRO A 363 5.70 -31.15 -0.07
CA PRO A 363 5.24 -31.17 -1.47
C PRO A 363 5.72 -30.00 -2.35
N TYR A 364 6.64 -29.15 -1.89
CA TYR A 364 6.94 -27.87 -2.54
C TYR A 364 7.99 -27.96 -3.63
N TYR A 365 9.01 -28.82 -3.48
CA TYR A 365 10.05 -29.04 -4.50
C TYR A 365 10.72 -27.75 -5.00
N GLY A 366 10.87 -26.74 -4.14
CA GLY A 366 11.45 -25.44 -4.48
C GLY A 366 10.44 -24.40 -4.98
N ASP A 367 9.14 -24.73 -5.07
CA ASP A 367 8.09 -23.74 -5.31
C ASP A 367 7.90 -22.83 -4.09
N LEU A 368 8.60 -21.70 -4.13
CA LEU A 368 8.57 -20.70 -3.07
C LEU A 368 7.20 -20.05 -2.91
N TYR A 369 6.39 -19.98 -3.98
CA TYR A 369 5.06 -19.41 -3.91
C TYR A 369 4.12 -20.35 -3.13
N ALA A 370 4.09 -21.63 -3.49
CA ALA A 370 3.33 -22.66 -2.78
C ALA A 370 3.80 -22.81 -1.31
N PHE A 371 5.11 -22.76 -1.08
CA PHE A 371 5.65 -22.78 0.29
C PHE A 371 5.19 -21.57 1.10
N THR A 372 5.15 -20.38 0.49
CA THR A 372 4.67 -19.16 1.15
C THR A 372 3.17 -19.25 1.47
N GLN A 373 2.35 -19.84 0.58
CA GLN A 373 0.94 -20.11 0.87
C GLN A 373 0.77 -20.95 2.14
N HIS A 374 1.55 -22.01 2.28
CA HIS A 374 1.55 -22.83 3.49
C HIS A 374 1.98 -22.05 4.75
N LEU A 375 3.03 -21.23 4.67
CA LEU A 375 3.47 -20.41 5.80
C LEU A 375 2.41 -19.39 6.22
N VAL A 376 1.70 -18.79 5.26
CA VAL A 376 0.57 -17.88 5.54
C VAL A 376 -0.56 -18.63 6.24
N GLU A 377 -0.88 -19.86 5.84
CA GLU A 377 -1.88 -20.69 6.52
C GLU A 377 -1.49 -21.07 7.95
N LEU A 378 -0.21 -21.42 8.16
CA LEU A 378 0.33 -21.66 9.51
C LEU A 378 0.22 -20.41 10.38
N ALA A 379 0.65 -19.26 9.88
CA ALA A 379 0.55 -17.98 10.57
C ALA A 379 -0.91 -17.62 10.88
N THR A 380 -1.83 -17.90 9.96
CA THR A 380 -3.27 -17.68 10.16
C THR A 380 -3.83 -18.55 11.28
N SER A 381 -3.43 -19.83 11.31
CA SER A 381 -3.85 -20.75 12.36
C SER A 381 -3.35 -20.29 13.74
N ARG A 382 -2.11 -19.78 13.81
CA ARG A 382 -1.55 -19.20 15.03
C ARG A 382 -2.25 -17.90 15.43
N TYR A 383 -2.56 -17.04 14.47
CA TYR A 383 -3.32 -15.83 14.71
C TYR A 383 -4.69 -16.12 15.35
N ALA A 384 -5.42 -17.11 14.84
CA ALA A 384 -6.69 -17.54 15.44
C ALA A 384 -6.53 -17.98 16.90
N GLN A 385 -5.43 -18.68 17.24
CA GLN A 385 -5.11 -19.08 18.62
C GLN A 385 -4.77 -17.89 19.53
N ARG A 386 -4.38 -16.73 18.97
CA ARG A 386 -4.07 -15.50 19.71
C ARG A 386 -5.28 -14.64 20.01
N ALA A 387 -6.48 -14.97 19.53
CA ALA A 387 -7.68 -14.17 19.76
C ALA A 387 -7.87 -13.75 21.25
N PRO A 388 -7.69 -14.65 22.25
CA PRO A 388 -7.79 -14.25 23.66
C PRO A 388 -6.72 -13.21 24.08
N ALA A 389 -5.49 -13.35 23.59
CA ALA A 389 -4.42 -12.38 23.90
C ALA A 389 -4.70 -11.01 23.27
N ILE A 390 -5.25 -10.99 22.06
CA ILE A 390 -5.65 -9.75 21.37
C ILE A 390 -6.76 -9.05 22.15
N GLU A 391 -7.77 -9.80 22.60
CA GLU A 391 -8.86 -9.26 23.42
C GLU A 391 -8.36 -8.68 24.75
N ILE A 392 -7.45 -9.37 25.43
CA ILE A 392 -6.82 -8.88 26.66
C ILE A 392 -6.08 -7.57 26.41
N ILE A 393 -5.28 -7.49 25.34
CA ILE A 393 -4.56 -6.25 25.00
C ILE A 393 -5.55 -5.12 24.70
N GLU A 394 -6.66 -5.40 24.02
CA GLU A 394 -7.68 -4.40 23.74
C GLU A 394 -8.32 -3.88 25.04
N GLN A 395 -8.66 -4.76 25.98
CA GLN A 395 -9.15 -4.36 27.30
C GLN A 395 -8.14 -3.48 28.06
N LEU A 396 -6.85 -3.86 28.03
CA LEU A 396 -5.79 -3.09 28.68
C LEU A 396 -5.59 -1.71 28.05
N LYS A 397 -5.80 -1.55 26.73
CA LYS A 397 -5.74 -0.23 26.08
C LYS A 397 -6.78 0.73 26.64
N HIS A 398 -7.96 0.23 27.01
CA HIS A 398 -9.04 0.98 27.68
C HIS A 398 -8.83 1.12 29.20
N GLY A 399 -7.68 0.69 29.74
CA GLY A 399 -7.37 0.80 31.17
C GLY A 399 -8.14 -0.16 32.07
N ASN A 400 -8.77 -1.20 31.50
CA ASN A 400 -9.44 -2.26 32.25
C ASN A 400 -8.41 -3.31 32.68
N GLU A 401 -8.07 -3.34 33.98
CA GLU A 401 -7.10 -4.27 34.53
C GLU A 401 -7.76 -5.48 35.18
N SER A 402 -7.30 -6.68 34.80
CA SER A 402 -7.68 -7.96 35.43
C SER A 402 -6.41 -8.76 35.72
N LYS A 403 -6.26 -9.26 36.97
CA LYS A 403 -5.13 -10.14 37.34
C LYS A 403 -5.16 -11.45 36.54
N GLU A 404 -6.34 -11.99 36.30
CA GLU A 404 -6.57 -13.21 35.52
C GLU A 404 -6.08 -13.06 34.08
N SER A 405 -6.30 -11.89 33.47
CA SER A 405 -5.86 -11.60 32.10
C SER A 405 -4.33 -11.66 31.95
N PHE A 406 -3.56 -11.22 32.96
CA PHE A 406 -2.10 -11.30 32.92
C PHE A 406 -1.58 -12.74 33.12
N GLU A 407 -2.23 -13.53 33.96
CA GLU A 407 -1.88 -14.94 34.14
C GLU A 407 -2.15 -15.73 32.85
N GLN A 408 -3.28 -15.47 32.19
CA GLN A 408 -3.60 -16.05 30.90
C GLN A 408 -2.59 -15.66 29.82
N LEU A 409 -2.23 -14.37 29.71
CA LEU A 409 -1.18 -13.92 28.78
C LEU A 409 0.16 -14.62 29.05
N LYS A 410 0.54 -14.75 30.32
CA LYS A 410 1.80 -15.41 30.71
C LYS A 410 1.81 -16.89 30.36
N GLU A 411 0.67 -17.57 30.45
CA GLU A 411 0.55 -18.97 30.04
C GLU A 411 0.65 -19.11 28.50
N MET A 412 -0.07 -18.26 27.76
CA MET A 412 0.00 -18.23 26.29
C MET A 412 1.41 -17.93 25.78
N ALA A 413 2.13 -17.03 26.47
CA ALA A 413 3.49 -16.63 26.14
C ALA A 413 4.51 -17.78 26.21
N LYS A 414 4.22 -18.87 26.92
CA LYS A 414 5.10 -20.05 26.92
C LYS A 414 5.11 -20.75 25.57
N SER A 415 3.98 -20.76 24.85
CA SER A 415 3.83 -21.52 23.60
C SER A 415 3.77 -20.65 22.35
N ASP A 416 3.46 -19.36 22.50
CA ASP A 416 3.39 -18.42 21.38
C ASP A 416 4.48 -17.34 21.43
N LEU A 417 5.28 -17.30 20.35
CA LEU A 417 6.42 -16.42 20.22
C LEU A 417 6.03 -14.94 20.19
N LEU A 418 4.96 -14.57 19.49
CA LEU A 418 4.53 -13.18 19.39
C LEU A 418 3.91 -12.73 20.70
N VAL A 419 3.14 -13.59 21.36
CA VAL A 419 2.61 -13.27 22.70
C VAL A 419 3.75 -13.01 23.69
N GLN A 420 4.83 -13.80 23.64
CA GLN A 420 6.00 -13.61 24.49
C GLN A 420 6.78 -12.32 24.19
N LEU A 421 6.99 -12.03 22.90
CA LEU A 421 7.80 -10.89 22.46
C LEU A 421 7.03 -9.58 22.56
N ASP A 422 5.88 -9.49 21.90
CA ASP A 422 5.24 -8.22 21.62
C ASP A 422 4.07 -7.96 22.59
N TYR A 423 3.12 -8.90 22.71
CA TYR A 423 1.90 -8.70 23.52
C TYR A 423 2.23 -8.60 25.01
N SER A 424 3.09 -9.48 25.53
CA SER A 424 3.45 -9.50 26.95
C SER A 424 4.26 -8.27 27.37
N GLU A 425 5.16 -7.79 26.50
CA GLU A 425 5.92 -6.57 26.76
C GLU A 425 4.98 -5.35 26.77
N PHE A 426 4.13 -5.25 25.75
CA PHE A 426 3.16 -4.16 25.65
C PHE A 426 2.19 -4.15 26.84
N ALA A 427 1.68 -5.31 27.26
CA ALA A 427 0.83 -5.44 28.44
C ALA A 427 1.49 -4.90 29.73
N ARG A 428 2.82 -5.09 29.90
CA ARG A 428 3.55 -4.54 31.05
C ARG A 428 3.60 -3.01 31.02
N GLU A 429 3.67 -2.41 29.83
CA GLU A 429 3.65 -0.97 29.69
C GLU A 429 2.27 -0.38 29.99
N LEU A 430 1.21 -1.02 29.48
CA LEU A 430 -0.17 -0.61 29.70
C LEU A 430 -0.61 -0.73 31.17
N LYS A 431 -0.01 -1.66 31.91
CA LYS A 431 -0.22 -1.83 33.37
C LYS A 431 0.33 -0.68 34.22
N LYS A 432 1.23 0.15 33.68
CA LYS A 432 1.84 1.23 34.48
C LYS A 432 0.71 2.19 34.95
N PRO A 433 0.64 2.57 36.24
CA PRO A 433 -0.44 3.44 36.75
C PRO A 433 -0.59 4.75 35.99
N ARG A 434 0.53 5.26 35.46
CA ARG A 434 0.58 6.45 34.61
C ARG A 434 -0.27 6.29 33.32
N TYR A 435 -0.28 5.11 32.72
CA TYR A 435 -1.08 4.84 31.53
C TYR A 435 -2.56 4.82 31.88
N VAL A 436 -2.96 3.98 32.84
CA VAL A 436 -4.35 3.81 33.27
C VAL A 436 -4.99 5.13 33.70
N THR A 437 -4.28 5.93 34.50
CA THR A 437 -4.76 7.25 34.93
C THR A 437 -4.97 8.21 33.76
N THR A 438 -4.11 8.16 32.74
CA THR A 438 -4.25 9.00 31.54
C THR A 438 -5.45 8.56 30.69
N VAL A 439 -5.64 7.25 30.48
CA VAL A 439 -6.80 6.74 29.75
C VAL A 439 -8.10 7.09 30.47
N GLN A 440 -8.17 6.90 31.79
CA GLN A 440 -9.35 7.29 32.57
C GLN A 440 -9.62 8.80 32.52
N LYS A 441 -8.58 9.65 32.47
CA LYS A 441 -8.74 11.09 32.25
C LYS A 441 -9.32 11.40 30.87
N ILE A 442 -8.88 10.70 29.83
CA ILE A 442 -9.41 10.88 28.47
C ILE A 442 -10.88 10.46 28.43
N GLU A 443 -11.22 9.28 28.95
CA GLU A 443 -12.60 8.78 28.95
C GLU A 443 -13.55 9.67 29.76
N ARG A 444 -13.14 10.12 30.96
CA ARG A 444 -13.91 11.08 31.75
C ARG A 444 -14.06 12.41 31.02
N GLY A 445 -12.99 12.96 30.44
CA GLY A 445 -13.04 14.19 29.67
C GLY A 445 -13.99 14.11 28.47
N ILE A 446 -14.03 12.97 27.77
CA ILE A 446 -14.97 12.73 26.67
C ILE A 446 -16.41 12.67 27.19
N LYS A 447 -16.65 11.94 28.29
CA LYS A 447 -17.98 11.77 28.89
C LYS A 447 -18.54 13.08 29.43
N ASP A 448 -17.71 13.85 30.12
CA ASP A 448 -18.06 15.10 30.77
C ASP A 448 -18.00 16.30 29.80
N ARG A 449 -17.56 16.06 28.55
CA ARG A 449 -17.32 17.07 27.51
C ARG A 449 -16.36 18.19 27.94
N ASP A 450 -15.38 17.86 28.75
CA ASP A 450 -14.37 18.80 29.27
C ASP A 450 -13.26 19.03 28.23
N ILE A 451 -13.42 20.09 27.43
CA ILE A 451 -12.47 20.47 26.37
C ILE A 451 -11.12 20.91 26.94
N GLU A 452 -11.09 21.53 28.13
CA GLU A 452 -9.86 22.03 28.74
C GLU A 452 -8.99 20.88 29.23
N GLN A 453 -9.60 19.91 29.93
CA GLN A 453 -8.91 18.68 30.35
C GLN A 453 -8.41 17.86 29.15
N LEU A 454 -9.22 17.73 28.09
CA LEU A 454 -8.83 17.00 26.88
C LEU A 454 -7.66 17.70 26.16
N THR A 455 -7.69 19.03 26.06
CA THR A 455 -6.59 19.80 25.44
C THR A 455 -5.31 19.67 26.27
N LYS A 456 -5.39 19.78 27.60
CA LYS A 456 -4.23 19.59 28.47
C LYS A 456 -3.64 18.18 28.34
N THR A 457 -4.49 17.17 28.26
CA THR A 457 -4.05 15.77 28.08
C THR A 457 -3.43 15.56 26.69
N HIS A 458 -3.99 16.17 25.65
CA HIS A 458 -3.43 16.18 24.31
C HIS A 458 -2.01 16.78 24.31
N ASP A 459 -1.82 17.93 24.96
CA ASP A 459 -0.52 18.59 25.00
C ASP A 459 0.51 17.79 25.82
N GLU A 460 0.11 17.24 26.97
CA GLU A 460 0.95 16.32 27.75
C GLU A 460 1.41 15.11 26.93
N LEU A 461 0.50 14.53 26.13
CA LEU A 461 0.82 13.46 25.20
C LEU A 461 1.70 13.94 24.05
N MET A 462 1.53 15.17 23.54
CA MET A 462 2.38 15.72 22.49
C MET A 462 3.82 15.90 22.94
N TYR A 463 4.08 16.33 24.17
CA TYR A 463 5.44 16.51 24.68
C TYR A 463 6.12 15.22 25.13
N ASN A 464 5.37 14.26 25.66
CA ASN A 464 5.97 13.04 26.18
C ASN A 464 6.12 11.95 25.11
N THR A 465 7.30 11.85 24.51
CA THR A 465 7.58 10.90 23.43
C THR A 465 7.54 9.43 23.86
N ASP A 466 7.88 9.15 25.11
CA ASP A 466 8.08 7.77 25.62
C ASP A 466 6.81 7.19 26.26
N PHE A 467 5.64 7.68 25.86
CA PHE A 467 4.36 7.21 26.38
C PHE A 467 3.84 6.02 25.56
N PRO A 468 3.43 4.90 26.19
CA PRO A 468 2.94 3.74 25.46
C PRO A 468 1.61 4.06 24.76
N ASN A 469 1.44 3.54 23.54
CA ASN A 469 0.24 3.73 22.71
C ASN A 469 -0.11 5.22 22.42
N ARG A 470 0.86 6.13 22.55
CA ARG A 470 0.68 7.59 22.43
C ARG A 470 -0.04 8.02 21.17
N SER A 471 0.32 7.47 20.01
CA SER A 471 -0.27 7.86 18.72
C SER A 471 -1.78 7.58 18.64
N VAL A 472 -2.23 6.47 19.24
CA VAL A 472 -3.64 6.09 19.28
C VAL A 472 -4.39 6.99 20.24
N LEU A 473 -3.83 7.26 21.43
CA LEU A 473 -4.43 8.18 22.40
C LEU A 473 -4.51 9.61 21.86
N LEU A 474 -3.46 10.10 21.20
CA LEU A 474 -3.47 11.41 20.54
C LEU A 474 -4.58 11.49 19.49
N LYS A 475 -4.71 10.46 18.65
CA LYS A 475 -5.79 10.38 17.67
C LYS A 475 -7.16 10.38 18.34
N GLN A 476 -7.35 9.56 19.37
CA GLN A 476 -8.61 9.49 20.13
C GLN A 476 -9.00 10.84 20.72
N VAL A 477 -8.06 11.54 21.35
CA VAL A 477 -8.28 12.87 21.92
C VAL A 477 -8.53 13.90 20.82
N SER A 478 -7.77 13.86 19.72
CA SER A 478 -7.95 14.76 18.57
C SER A 478 -9.32 14.57 17.90
N ASP A 479 -9.75 13.33 17.69
CA ASP A 479 -11.06 12.99 17.11
C ASP A 479 -12.21 13.35 18.08
N ALA A 480 -11.99 13.23 19.39
CA ALA A 480 -12.95 13.67 20.39
C ALA A 480 -13.07 15.21 20.43
N LEU A 481 -11.93 15.91 20.48
CA LEU A 481 -11.88 17.36 20.41
C LEU A 481 -12.55 17.87 19.14
N HIS A 482 -12.22 17.30 17.98
CA HIS A 482 -12.85 17.63 16.72
C HIS A 482 -14.37 17.48 16.79
N ARG A 483 -14.88 16.34 17.27
CA ARG A 483 -16.34 16.11 17.39
C ARG A 483 -17.03 17.04 18.38
N LEU A 484 -16.36 17.42 19.47
CA LEU A 484 -16.94 18.27 20.51
C LEU A 484 -16.91 19.76 20.16
N THR A 485 -15.94 20.20 19.36
CA THR A 485 -15.74 21.62 19.01
C THR A 485 -16.06 21.95 17.55
N LEU A 486 -16.44 20.96 16.73
CA LEU A 486 -16.82 21.19 15.34
C LEU A 486 -17.94 22.23 15.27
N THR A 487 -17.61 23.34 14.66
CA THR A 487 -18.52 24.45 14.41
C THR A 487 -18.40 24.89 12.97
N GLN A 488 -19.55 25.14 12.35
CA GLN A 488 -19.66 25.55 10.96
C GLN A 488 -20.22 26.97 10.92
N PHE A 489 -19.55 27.83 10.18
CA PHE A 489 -20.00 29.18 9.87
C PHE A 489 -20.25 29.28 8.38
N GLU A 490 -21.35 29.93 8.03
CA GLU A 490 -21.66 30.35 6.66
C GLU A 490 -21.45 31.86 6.58
N LEU A 491 -20.54 32.27 5.69
CA LEU A 491 -20.10 33.64 5.53
C LEU A 491 -20.22 34.03 4.05
N THR A 492 -20.27 35.33 3.78
CA THR A 492 -20.07 35.86 2.42
C THR A 492 -18.58 36.00 2.10
N PHE A 493 -18.23 36.06 0.82
CA PHE A 493 -16.84 36.24 0.39
C PHE A 493 -16.28 37.59 0.85
N GLU A 494 -17.11 38.63 0.91
CA GLU A 494 -16.75 39.93 1.48
C GLU A 494 -16.35 39.83 2.96
N GLN A 495 -17.18 39.18 3.79
CA GLN A 495 -16.85 38.92 5.19
C GLN A 495 -15.58 38.08 5.35
N TRP A 496 -15.36 37.10 4.47
CA TRP A 496 -14.14 36.29 4.49
C TRP A 496 -12.88 37.10 4.19
N GLN A 497 -12.96 38.07 3.27
CA GLN A 497 -11.84 38.97 2.91
C GLN A 497 -11.39 39.85 4.08
N GLU A 498 -12.28 40.16 5.01
CA GLU A 498 -11.93 40.86 6.25
C GLU A 498 -11.37 39.88 7.29
N LEU A 499 -12.06 38.75 7.50
CA LEU A 499 -11.76 37.78 8.54
C LEU A 499 -10.42 37.05 8.39
N TRP A 500 -10.01 36.70 7.16
CA TRP A 500 -8.78 35.93 6.97
C TRP A 500 -7.53 36.65 7.47
N THR A 501 -7.52 38.00 7.45
CA THR A 501 -6.41 38.80 7.95
C THR A 501 -6.29 38.72 9.47
N THR A 502 -7.43 38.79 10.18
CA THR A 502 -7.51 38.64 11.63
C THR A 502 -7.02 37.25 12.07
N ILE A 503 -7.46 36.20 11.35
CA ILE A 503 -7.02 34.81 11.61
C ILE A 503 -5.52 34.67 11.31
N GLY A 504 -5.04 35.24 10.19
CA GLY A 504 -3.63 35.19 9.79
C GLY A 504 -2.69 35.91 10.76
N LEU A 505 -3.11 37.04 11.33
CA LEU A 505 -2.34 37.78 12.34
C LEU A 505 -2.13 36.94 13.61
N ARG A 506 -3.17 36.22 14.05
CA ARG A 506 -3.09 35.38 15.25
C ARG A 506 -2.35 34.07 15.01
N TYR A 507 -2.50 33.50 13.81
CA TYR A 507 -1.86 32.25 13.42
C TYR A 507 -0.98 32.46 12.18
N PRO A 508 0.22 33.07 12.32
CA PRO A 508 1.08 33.42 11.19
C PRO A 508 1.41 32.24 10.26
N LYS A 509 1.52 31.02 10.83
CA LYS A 509 1.78 29.78 10.09
C LYS A 509 0.68 29.45 9.06
N LEU A 510 -0.55 29.90 9.28
CA LEU A 510 -1.69 29.64 8.38
C LEU A 510 -1.79 30.65 7.24
N THR A 511 -1.20 31.84 7.38
CA THR A 511 -1.31 32.95 6.42
C THR A 511 -1.05 32.59 4.96
N PRO A 512 0.03 31.88 4.58
CA PRO A 512 0.27 31.58 3.17
C PRO A 512 -0.82 30.70 2.57
N MET A 513 -1.30 29.75 3.36
CA MET A 513 -2.34 28.80 2.96
C MET A 513 -3.75 29.41 2.99
N LEU A 514 -3.99 30.38 3.88
CA LEU A 514 -5.23 31.18 3.89
C LEU A 514 -5.28 32.11 2.67
N LYS A 515 -4.16 32.73 2.29
CA LYS A 515 -4.08 33.59 1.09
C LYS A 515 -4.46 32.83 -0.18
N GLU A 516 -4.10 31.54 -0.25
CA GLU A 516 -4.52 30.67 -1.34
C GLU A 516 -6.03 30.47 -1.46
N THR A 517 -6.82 30.69 -0.40
CA THR A 517 -8.28 30.55 -0.42
C THR A 517 -8.98 31.75 -1.04
N LEU A 518 -8.28 32.88 -1.21
CA LEU A 518 -8.80 34.09 -1.86
C LEU A 518 -8.89 33.96 -3.39
N THR A 519 -8.39 32.86 -3.97
CA THR A 519 -8.55 32.51 -5.38
C THR A 519 -9.56 31.34 -5.51
N PRO A 520 -10.87 31.61 -5.52
CA PRO A 520 -11.90 30.59 -5.65
C PRO A 520 -12.06 30.04 -7.09
N PRO A 521 -12.78 28.91 -7.28
CA PRO A 521 -13.32 28.03 -6.25
C PRO A 521 -12.20 27.18 -5.62
N LYS A 522 -12.14 27.13 -4.29
CA LYS A 522 -11.05 26.43 -3.60
C LYS A 522 -11.49 25.87 -2.26
N ARG A 523 -11.04 24.65 -1.99
CA ARG A 523 -11.18 23.97 -0.71
C ARG A 523 -9.80 23.74 -0.11
N ARG A 524 -9.59 24.18 1.12
CA ARG A 524 -8.35 23.94 1.87
C ARG A 524 -8.67 23.49 3.29
N ALA A 525 -7.98 22.44 3.73
CA ALA A 525 -7.98 22.00 5.11
C ALA A 525 -6.63 22.38 5.72
N LEU A 526 -6.67 23.24 6.72
CA LEU A 526 -5.51 23.80 7.41
C LEU A 526 -5.44 23.19 8.80
N ARG A 527 -4.25 22.75 9.21
CA ARG A 527 -4.04 22.10 10.51
C ARG A 527 -2.81 22.67 11.19
N ILE A 528 -2.97 23.15 12.41
CA ILE A 528 -1.89 23.51 13.34
C ILE A 528 -2.15 22.82 14.68
N ASP A 529 -1.17 22.87 15.59
CA ASP A 529 -1.28 22.25 16.91
C ASP A 529 -2.53 22.74 17.65
N GLY A 530 -3.50 21.84 17.84
CA GLY A 530 -4.75 22.14 18.53
C GLY A 530 -5.83 22.87 17.73
N LEU A 531 -5.63 23.19 16.44
CA LEU A 531 -6.64 23.86 15.59
C LEU A 531 -6.67 23.28 14.17
N THR A 532 -7.86 22.87 13.75
CA THR A 532 -8.19 22.48 12.37
C THR A 532 -9.22 23.45 11.81
N LEU A 533 -8.88 24.05 10.68
CA LEU A 533 -9.70 25.04 9.99
C LEU A 533 -9.90 24.61 8.54
N VAL A 534 -11.14 24.38 8.13
CA VAL A 534 -11.50 24.01 6.76
C VAL A 534 -12.23 25.18 6.13
N VAL A 535 -11.70 25.69 5.02
CA VAL A 535 -12.31 26.78 4.27
C VAL A 535 -12.74 26.25 2.91
N TYR A 536 -13.98 26.52 2.56
CA TYR A 536 -14.51 26.27 1.23
C TYR A 536 -15.13 27.55 0.67
N VAL A 537 -14.48 28.11 -0.35
CA VAL A 537 -14.95 29.32 -1.05
C VAL A 537 -15.56 28.89 -2.39
N THR A 538 -16.83 29.24 -2.60
CA THR A 538 -17.61 28.79 -3.77
C THR A 538 -17.39 29.65 -5.03
N GLY A 539 -17.12 30.95 -4.87
CA GLY A 539 -16.97 31.91 -5.97
C GLY A 539 -16.30 33.21 -5.51
N ASP A 540 -16.03 34.09 -6.47
CA ASP A 540 -15.32 35.38 -6.30
C ASP A 540 -16.26 36.59 -6.18
N SER A 541 -17.57 36.40 -6.29
CA SER A 541 -18.54 37.49 -6.08
C SER A 541 -18.68 37.81 -4.58
N PRO A 542 -18.94 39.07 -4.18
CA PRO A 542 -19.08 39.45 -2.77
C PRO A 542 -20.10 38.59 -2.00
N GLU A 543 -21.21 38.22 -2.65
CA GLU A 543 -22.28 37.39 -2.09
C GLU A 543 -22.00 35.88 -2.16
N SER A 544 -20.87 35.45 -2.74
CA SER A 544 -20.52 34.04 -2.81
C SER A 544 -20.36 33.43 -1.43
N ALA A 545 -20.99 32.27 -1.22
CA ALA A 545 -20.95 31.57 0.06
C ALA A 545 -19.54 31.04 0.36
N VAL A 546 -19.10 31.24 1.60
CA VAL A 546 -17.89 30.70 2.19
C VAL A 546 -18.29 29.87 3.39
N PHE A 547 -17.93 28.59 3.35
CA PHE A 547 -18.13 27.68 4.47
C PHE A 547 -16.83 27.54 5.25
N LEU A 548 -16.89 27.87 6.53
CA LEU A 548 -15.77 27.80 7.46
C LEU A 548 -16.07 26.77 8.55
N GLU A 549 -15.28 25.71 8.61
CA GLU A 549 -15.36 24.72 9.69
C GLU A 549 -14.18 24.88 10.64
N ILE A 550 -14.48 24.97 11.94
CA ILE A 550 -13.48 25.15 13.00
C ILE A 550 -13.62 24.01 13.99
N SER A 551 -12.51 23.41 14.35
CA SER A 551 -12.47 22.28 15.28
C SER A 551 -11.09 22.12 15.90
N GLY A 552 -11.00 21.56 17.10
CA GLY A 552 -9.74 21.40 17.84
C GLY A 552 -9.89 21.56 19.34
N GLY A 553 -8.79 21.94 20.00
CA GLY A 553 -8.69 22.18 21.44
C GLY A 553 -9.23 23.55 21.87
N THR A 554 -8.73 24.07 23.00
CA THR A 554 -9.14 25.36 23.57
C THR A 554 -8.98 26.55 22.61
N GLU A 555 -7.97 26.53 21.74
CA GLU A 555 -7.77 27.56 20.71
C GLU A 555 -8.90 27.60 19.68
N ALA A 556 -9.50 26.44 19.33
CA ALA A 556 -10.66 26.39 18.44
C ALA A 556 -11.89 27.03 19.07
N VAL A 557 -12.10 26.83 20.38
CA VAL A 557 -13.21 27.44 21.12
C VAL A 557 -13.05 28.97 21.20
N ARG A 558 -11.82 29.44 21.49
CA ARG A 558 -11.53 30.88 21.51
C ARG A 558 -11.76 31.54 20.16
N LEU A 559 -11.27 30.91 19.09
CA LEU A 559 -11.45 31.42 17.73
C LEU A 559 -12.94 31.45 17.34
N LYS A 560 -13.69 30.41 17.70
CA LYS A 560 -15.15 30.36 17.50
C LYS A 560 -15.84 31.54 18.20
N ASP A 561 -15.55 31.77 19.48
CA ASP A 561 -16.19 32.84 20.26
C ASP A 561 -15.88 34.24 19.69
N GLU A 562 -14.67 34.44 19.16
CA GLU A 562 -14.28 35.69 18.49
C GLU A 562 -14.97 35.87 17.14
N LEU A 563 -15.04 34.82 16.32
CA LEU A 563 -15.73 34.88 15.04
C LEU A 563 -17.22 35.10 15.24
N GLN A 564 -17.84 34.46 16.23
CA GLN A 564 -19.23 34.67 16.53
C GLN A 564 -19.51 36.12 16.94
N LYS A 565 -18.64 36.74 17.74
CA LYS A 565 -18.74 38.18 18.06
C LYS A 565 -18.57 39.08 16.85
N HIS A 566 -17.72 38.70 15.89
CA HIS A 566 -17.46 39.50 14.69
C HIS A 566 -18.56 39.37 13.63
N ILE A 567 -19.30 38.25 13.63
CA ILE A 567 -20.44 38.01 12.73
C ILE A 567 -21.72 38.64 13.30
N GLU A 568 -21.85 38.69 14.63
CA GLU A 568 -22.97 39.33 15.33
C GLU A 568 -22.83 40.87 15.45
N SER A 569 -21.62 41.42 15.25
CA SER A 569 -21.31 42.87 15.22
C SER A 569 -21.41 43.44 13.82
#